data_AF-A0AAP9DTL2-F1
#
_entry.id   AF-A0AAP9DTL2-F1
#
_cell.length_a   1.000
_cell.length_b   1.000
_cell.length_c   1.000
_cell.angle_alpha   90.00
_cell.angle_beta   90.00
_cell.angle_gamma   90.00
#
_symmetry.space_group_name_H-M   'P 1'
#
loop_
_entity.id
_entity.type
_entity.pdbx_description
1 polymer ?
#
loop_
_entity_poly.entity_id
_entity_poly.type
_entity_poly.pdbx_seq_one_letter_code
_entity_poly.pdbx_strand_id
1 'polypeptide(L)'
;MQRSLMQVPNTYQELIRLYANLHEWNGNRVIGVDPLLEMLQDYREETTGTLAKAELYKERRKIESDKHIVIENAHPPIISEDDYKTVQELMQRKGKHKSNGKESLFSYIVKCPDCGSGMHFKPDRRNGAYVCGGYVKFTSSYCSSHIIEEQALLQTVKNDLGALIQDRVKIEDL
;
A
#
# COMPACT_ATOMS: atom_id res chain seq x y z
N MET A 1 -32.66 -10.24 -45.40
CA MET A 1 -31.85 -11.00 -44.43
C MET A 1 -32.05 -10.40 -43.06
N GLN A 2 -32.79 -11.08 -42.18
CA GLN A 2 -33.08 -10.61 -40.82
C GLN A 2 -31.78 -10.44 -40.04
N ARG A 3 -31.53 -9.23 -39.54
CA ARG A 3 -30.49 -9.00 -38.53
C ARG A 3 -30.95 -9.67 -37.23
N SER A 4 -30.27 -10.74 -36.86
CA SER A 4 -30.40 -11.38 -35.55
C SER A 4 -30.11 -10.33 -34.47
N LEU A 5 -31.12 -10.02 -33.66
CA LEU A 5 -30.98 -9.20 -32.47
C LEU A 5 -30.18 -10.02 -31.45
N MET A 6 -28.96 -9.56 -31.16
CA MET A 6 -28.15 -10.13 -30.08
C MET A 6 -28.93 -9.94 -28.78
N GLN A 7 -29.42 -11.04 -28.20
CA GLN A 7 -30.21 -11.03 -26.98
C GLN A 7 -29.36 -10.47 -25.83
N VAL A 8 -29.85 -9.41 -25.18
CA VAL A 8 -29.22 -8.78 -24.03
C VAL A 8 -29.47 -9.68 -22.81
N PRO A 9 -28.42 -10.15 -22.10
CA PRO A 9 -28.58 -11.08 -20.99
C PRO A 9 -29.31 -10.42 -19.80
N ASN A 10 -30.29 -11.16 -19.26
CA ASN A 10 -31.34 -10.68 -18.35
C ASN A 10 -30.94 -10.69 -16.85
N THR A 11 -29.65 -10.72 -16.52
CA THR A 11 -29.24 -10.65 -15.11
C THR A 11 -28.02 -9.77 -14.92
N TYR A 12 -28.08 -8.99 -13.84
CA TYR A 12 -27.02 -8.09 -13.39
C TYR A 12 -25.67 -8.84 -13.21
N GLN A 13 -25.73 -10.12 -12.84
CA GLN A 13 -24.55 -10.97 -12.67
C GLN A 13 -23.84 -11.33 -13.98
N GLU A 14 -24.56 -11.50 -15.09
CA GLU A 14 -23.93 -11.74 -16.40
C GLU A 14 -23.31 -10.48 -17.00
N LEU A 15 -23.92 -9.31 -16.75
CA LEU A 15 -23.33 -8.02 -17.13
C LEU A 15 -22.02 -7.76 -16.38
N ILE A 16 -21.94 -8.11 -15.08
CA ILE A 16 -20.70 -8.00 -14.29
C ILE A 16 -19.61 -8.93 -14.84
N ARG A 17 -19.96 -10.17 -15.26
CA ARG A 17 -19.00 -11.12 -15.86
C ARG A 17 -18.49 -10.65 -17.23
N LEU A 18 -19.36 -10.06 -18.05
CA LEU A 18 -18.97 -9.48 -19.34
C LEU A 18 -18.07 -8.24 -19.17
N TYR A 19 -18.35 -7.37 -18.20
CA TYR A 19 -17.53 -6.19 -17.91
C TYR A 19 -16.19 -6.53 -17.25
N ALA A 20 -16.14 -7.56 -16.39
CA ALA A 20 -14.91 -8.01 -15.74
C ALA A 20 -13.87 -8.56 -16.74
N ASN A 21 -14.31 -9.06 -17.90
CA ASN A 21 -13.42 -9.56 -18.96
C ASN A 21 -12.88 -8.47 -19.90
N LEU A 22 -13.44 -7.25 -19.91
CA LEU A 22 -13.08 -6.21 -20.89
C LEU A 22 -12.02 -5.21 -20.39
N HIS A 23 -11.76 -5.17 -19.09
CA HIS A 23 -10.76 -4.29 -18.52
C HIS A 23 -9.97 -5.03 -17.44
N GLU A 24 -8.72 -5.38 -17.73
CA GLU A 24 -7.79 -5.87 -16.72
C GLU A 24 -7.73 -4.87 -15.56
N TRP A 25 -8.26 -5.28 -14.41
CA TRP A 25 -8.35 -4.45 -13.23
C TRP A 25 -6.94 -4.21 -12.65
N ASN A 26 -6.47 -2.97 -12.72
CA ASN A 26 -5.27 -2.53 -11.99
C ASN A 26 -5.58 -2.44 -10.49
N GLY A 27 -4.73 -2.99 -9.63
CA GLY A 27 -4.88 -2.94 -8.16
C GLY A 27 -5.00 -1.53 -7.56
N ASN A 28 -4.53 -0.49 -8.24
CA ASN A 28 -4.75 0.91 -7.83
C ASN A 28 -6.21 1.35 -7.98
N ARG A 29 -6.95 0.74 -8.92
CA ARG A 29 -8.35 1.11 -9.21
C ARG A 29 -9.28 0.58 -8.12
N VAL A 30 -9.00 -0.59 -7.55
CA VAL A 30 -9.75 -1.19 -6.42
C VAL A 30 -9.56 -0.39 -5.13
N ILE A 31 -8.36 0.15 -4.88
CA ILE A 31 -8.06 0.97 -3.70
C ILE A 31 -8.75 2.34 -3.76
N GLY A 32 -9.02 2.86 -4.96
CA GLY A 32 -9.71 4.14 -5.17
C GLY A 32 -11.23 4.06 -5.18
N VAL A 33 -11.81 2.86 -5.24
CA VAL A 33 -13.25 2.66 -5.00
C VAL A 33 -13.39 2.52 -3.50
N ASP A 34 -13.59 3.63 -2.80
CA ASP A 34 -14.04 3.58 -1.41
C ASP A 34 -15.52 3.15 -1.45
N PRO A 35 -15.88 1.92 -1.08
CA PRO A 35 -17.27 1.49 -1.04
C PRO A 35 -17.82 1.98 0.29
N LEU A 36 -17.88 3.29 0.45
CA LEU A 36 -18.38 3.91 1.67
C LEU A 36 -19.86 3.56 1.81
N LEU A 37 -20.14 2.74 2.82
CA LEU A 37 -21.38 2.91 3.55
C LEU A 37 -21.37 4.30 4.14
N GLU A 38 -22.50 4.97 3.99
CA GLU A 38 -22.82 6.17 4.73
C GLU A 38 -22.09 7.44 4.32
N MET A 39 -21.08 7.45 3.45
CA MET A 39 -20.47 8.72 3.03
C MET A 39 -20.31 8.83 1.53
N LEU A 40 -21.25 9.53 0.89
CA LEU A 40 -20.97 10.14 -0.41
C LEU A 40 -19.96 11.26 -0.19
N GLN A 41 -18.68 10.95 -0.34
CA GLN A 41 -17.67 11.97 -0.61
C GLN A 41 -17.92 12.48 -2.02
N ASP A 42 -18.68 13.56 -2.11
CA ASP A 42 -18.84 14.26 -3.37
C ASP A 42 -17.52 15.00 -3.63
N TYR A 43 -16.62 14.35 -4.38
CA TYR A 43 -15.41 14.98 -4.91
C TYR A 43 -15.86 16.06 -5.89
N ARG A 44 -16.19 17.24 -5.38
CA ARG A 44 -16.67 18.33 -6.21
C ARG A 44 -15.47 18.91 -6.95
N GLU A 45 -15.18 18.36 -8.10
CA GLU A 45 -14.13 18.91 -8.95
C GLU A 45 -14.69 20.15 -9.64
N GLU A 46 -14.26 21.34 -9.21
CA GLU A 46 -14.53 22.57 -9.96
C GLU A 46 -13.83 22.47 -11.32
N THR A 47 -14.62 22.51 -12.40
CA THR A 47 -14.06 22.52 -13.75
C THR A 47 -13.47 23.90 -14.02
N THR A 48 -12.14 24.02 -13.96
CA THR A 48 -11.44 25.29 -14.21
C THR A 48 -11.30 25.59 -15.70
N GLY A 49 -11.44 24.57 -16.55
CA GLY A 49 -11.37 24.68 -18.01
C GLY A 49 -11.39 23.31 -18.69
N THR A 50 -11.16 23.31 -20.00
CA THR A 50 -11.03 22.09 -20.83
C THR A 50 -9.69 22.07 -21.55
N LEU A 51 -8.94 20.97 -21.44
CA LEU A 51 -7.59 20.83 -21.99
C LEU A 51 -7.55 20.84 -23.54
N ALA A 52 -8.66 20.48 -24.19
CA ALA A 52 -8.77 20.44 -25.63
C ALA A 52 -10.05 21.14 -26.10
N LYS A 53 -10.06 21.56 -27.38
CA LYS A 53 -11.24 22.15 -28.04
C LYS A 53 -12.44 21.20 -28.08
N ALA A 54 -12.20 19.90 -27.95
CA ALA A 54 -13.22 18.92 -27.62
C ALA A 54 -13.42 18.95 -26.09
N GLU A 55 -14.57 19.43 -25.63
CA GLU A 55 -14.99 19.64 -24.24
C GLU A 55 -15.00 18.38 -23.34
N LEU A 56 -14.36 17.29 -23.78
CA LEU A 56 -14.35 15.98 -23.15
C LEU A 56 -13.27 15.84 -22.07
N TYR A 57 -12.23 16.69 -22.07
CA TYR A 57 -11.18 16.66 -21.06
C TYR A 57 -11.31 17.85 -20.11
N LYS A 58 -11.97 17.64 -18.98
CA LYS A 58 -12.14 18.62 -17.91
C LYS A 58 -10.91 18.66 -17.01
N GLU A 59 -10.38 19.86 -16.75
CA GLU A 59 -9.44 20.07 -15.66
C GLU A 59 -10.18 20.11 -14.34
N ARG A 60 -9.74 19.28 -13.41
CA ARG A 60 -10.42 19.05 -12.14
C ARG A 60 -9.53 19.56 -11.02
N ARG A 61 -9.98 20.59 -10.30
CA ARG A 61 -9.28 21.10 -9.12
C ARG A 61 -9.43 20.11 -7.98
N LYS A 62 -8.30 19.71 -7.38
CA LYS A 62 -8.30 18.89 -6.16
C LYS A 62 -8.67 19.76 -4.96
N ILE A 63 -9.75 19.39 -4.27
CA ILE A 63 -10.18 20.03 -3.03
C ILE A 63 -9.51 19.34 -1.84
N GLU A 64 -9.07 20.14 -0.86
CA GLU A 64 -8.51 19.67 0.41
C GLU A 64 -9.54 18.86 1.22
N SER A 65 -9.09 17.86 1.98
CA SER A 65 -9.97 16.89 2.65
C SER A 65 -10.92 17.50 3.68
N ASP A 66 -10.53 18.61 4.30
CA ASP A 66 -11.32 19.38 5.27
C ASP A 66 -12.53 20.10 4.65
N LYS A 67 -12.50 20.33 3.33
CA LYS A 67 -13.57 20.98 2.57
C LYS A 67 -14.50 19.98 1.88
N HIS A 68 -14.31 18.68 2.13
CA HIS A 68 -15.17 17.64 1.57
C HIS A 68 -16.52 17.65 2.29
N ILE A 69 -17.61 17.66 1.52
CA ILE A 69 -18.95 17.55 2.07
C ILE A 69 -19.26 16.06 2.18
N VAL A 70 -19.63 15.65 3.38
CA VAL A 70 -19.95 14.28 3.73
C VAL A 70 -21.42 14.22 4.09
N ILE A 71 -22.19 13.41 3.34
CA ILE A 71 -23.63 13.21 3.59
C ILE A 71 -23.83 11.79 4.11
N GLU A 72 -24.26 11.71 5.37
CA GLU A 72 -24.56 10.47 6.07
C GLU A 72 -25.85 9.81 5.52
N ASN A 73 -25.85 8.48 5.39
CA ASN A 73 -27.01 7.65 5.03
C ASN A 73 -27.73 8.00 3.71
N ALA A 74 -27.01 8.50 2.71
CA ALA A 74 -27.62 8.89 1.44
C ALA A 74 -28.21 7.71 0.64
N HIS A 75 -27.74 6.49 0.86
CA HIS A 75 -28.27 5.27 0.23
C HIS A 75 -28.19 4.07 1.19
N PRO A 76 -28.98 3.01 0.94
CA PRO A 76 -28.89 1.78 1.72
C PRO A 76 -27.46 1.20 1.73
N PRO A 77 -27.05 0.59 2.85
CA PRO A 77 -25.78 -0.11 2.99
C PRO A 77 -25.46 -1.14 1.88
N ILE A 78 -24.25 -1.08 1.31
CA ILE A 78 -23.67 -2.15 0.48
C ILE A 78 -22.91 -3.20 1.33
N ILE A 79 -22.20 -2.77 2.38
CA ILE A 79 -21.43 -3.60 3.34
C ILE A 79 -21.77 -3.23 4.79
N SER A 80 -21.32 -3.97 5.82
CA SER A 80 -21.56 -3.56 7.21
C SER A 80 -20.58 -2.46 7.64
N GLU A 81 -20.96 -1.64 8.63
CA GLU A 81 -20.10 -0.59 9.18
C GLU A 81 -18.85 -1.19 9.86
N ASP A 82 -19.01 -2.32 10.57
CA ASP A 82 -17.91 -3.02 11.24
C ASP A 82 -16.89 -3.57 10.24
N ASP A 83 -17.36 -4.15 9.13
CA ASP A 83 -16.48 -4.63 8.06
C ASP A 83 -15.74 -3.46 7.41
N TYR A 84 -16.42 -2.34 7.17
CA TYR A 84 -15.82 -1.14 6.61
C TYR A 84 -14.69 -0.60 7.50
N LYS A 85 -14.96 -0.42 8.80
CA LYS A 85 -13.95 0.02 9.77
C LYS A 85 -12.76 -0.93 9.82
N THR A 86 -13.03 -2.24 9.85
CA THR A 86 -11.99 -3.27 9.87
C THR A 86 -11.11 -3.17 8.61
N VAL A 87 -11.70 -3.02 7.43
CA VAL A 87 -10.95 -2.88 6.17
C VAL A 87 -10.14 -1.58 6.16
N GLN A 88 -10.71 -0.46 6.61
CA GLN A 88 -9.98 0.81 6.70
C GLN A 88 -8.77 0.71 7.63
N GLU A 89 -8.92 0.09 8.80
CA GLU A 89 -7.79 -0.18 9.69
C GLU A 89 -6.73 -1.07 9.04
N LEU A 90 -7.15 -2.14 8.36
CA LEU A 90 -6.23 -3.02 7.63
C LEU A 90 -5.51 -2.27 6.50
N MET A 91 -6.18 -1.36 5.80
CA MET A 91 -5.60 -0.52 4.76
C MET A 91 -4.58 0.47 5.33
N GLN A 92 -4.84 1.05 6.50
CA GLN A 92 -3.89 1.92 7.20
C GLN A 92 -2.65 1.13 7.69
N ARG A 93 -2.86 -0.08 8.21
CA ARG A 93 -1.79 -0.98 8.66
C ARG A 93 -0.99 -1.60 7.51
N LYS A 94 -1.55 -1.64 6.30
CA LYS A 94 -0.89 -2.17 5.11
C LYS A 94 0.36 -1.33 4.83
N GLY A 95 1.53 -1.94 5.05
CA GLY A 95 2.81 -1.31 4.77
C GLY A 95 2.90 -0.81 3.32
N LYS A 96 3.63 0.30 3.12
CA LYS A 96 3.88 0.87 1.79
C LYS A 96 4.75 -0.05 0.91
N HIS A 97 5.48 -0.96 1.53
CA HIS A 97 6.40 -1.84 0.85
C HIS A 97 5.69 -3.13 0.41
N LYS A 98 5.85 -3.46 -0.87
CA LYS A 98 5.34 -4.71 -1.45
C LYS A 98 6.44 -5.76 -1.38
N SER A 99 6.11 -6.87 -0.74
CA SER A 99 6.94 -8.07 -0.71
C SER A 99 6.78 -8.90 -1.97
N ASN A 100 7.89 -9.42 -2.47
CA ASN A 100 7.89 -10.47 -3.50
C ASN A 100 7.82 -11.88 -2.89
N GLY A 101 7.55 -11.99 -1.58
CA GLY A 101 7.46 -13.25 -0.85
C GLY A 101 8.81 -13.88 -0.49
N LYS A 102 9.94 -13.25 -0.83
CA LYS A 102 11.31 -13.71 -0.50
C LYS A 102 12.05 -12.66 0.33
N GLU A 103 11.41 -12.19 1.38
CA GLU A 103 11.98 -11.19 2.28
C GLU A 103 12.73 -11.84 3.43
N SER A 104 13.82 -11.19 3.83
CA SER A 104 14.54 -11.54 5.05
C SER A 104 13.87 -10.94 6.27
N LEU A 105 14.19 -11.48 7.46
CA LEU A 105 13.57 -11.10 8.72
C LEU A 105 13.64 -9.60 9.02
N PHE A 106 14.75 -8.95 8.66
CA PHE A 106 14.99 -7.52 8.93
C PHE A 106 14.72 -6.62 7.72
N SER A 107 13.96 -7.10 6.73
CA SER A 107 13.56 -6.30 5.57
C SER A 107 12.87 -5.02 6.02
N TYR A 108 13.22 -3.90 5.36
CA TYR A 108 12.70 -2.55 5.64
C TYR A 108 13.03 -1.94 7.01
N ILE A 109 13.80 -2.64 7.86
CA ILE A 109 14.19 -2.15 9.19
C ILE A 109 15.66 -1.73 9.19
N VAL A 110 16.56 -2.53 8.60
CA VAL A 110 18.01 -2.28 8.65
C VAL A 110 18.41 -1.06 7.82
N LYS A 111 19.16 -0.15 8.45
CA LYS A 111 19.76 1.03 7.83
C LYS A 111 21.27 1.01 7.99
N CYS A 112 21.97 1.59 7.02
CA CYS A 112 23.41 1.79 7.10
C CYS A 112 23.72 2.83 8.18
N PRO A 113 24.68 2.58 9.09
CA PRO A 113 25.04 3.53 10.14
C PRO A 113 25.60 4.84 9.58
N ASP A 114 26.39 4.75 8.50
CA ASP A 114 27.12 5.92 8.00
C ASP A 114 26.27 6.83 7.10
N CYS A 115 25.55 6.27 6.13
CA CYS A 115 24.78 7.05 5.16
C CYS A 115 23.26 7.06 5.41
N GLY A 116 22.77 6.33 6.41
CA GLY A 116 21.34 6.23 6.74
C GLY A 116 20.46 5.53 5.70
N SER A 117 21.02 5.14 4.55
CA SER A 117 20.29 4.44 3.49
C SER A 117 19.88 3.04 3.95
N GLY A 118 18.72 2.57 3.50
CA GLY A 118 18.27 1.20 3.74
C GLY A 118 19.25 0.16 3.18
N MET A 119 19.38 -0.97 3.86
CA MET A 119 20.25 -2.06 3.43
C MET A 119 19.49 -3.10 2.61
N HIS A 120 20.15 -3.69 1.61
CA HIS A 120 19.60 -4.74 0.74
C HIS A 120 20.06 -6.12 1.20
N PHE A 121 19.12 -7.03 1.36
CA PHE A 121 19.42 -8.42 1.66
C PHE A 121 19.95 -9.16 0.42
N LYS A 122 21.00 -9.95 0.61
CA LYS A 122 21.68 -10.77 -0.39
C LYS A 122 21.84 -12.20 0.18
N PRO A 123 20.97 -13.15 -0.21
CA PRO A 123 21.02 -14.52 0.32
C PRO A 123 22.26 -15.29 -0.15
N ASP A 124 22.80 -14.91 -1.31
CA ASP A 124 23.97 -15.50 -1.95
C ASP A 124 25.29 -15.16 -1.23
N ARG A 125 25.29 -14.15 -0.35
CA ARG A 125 26.50 -13.68 0.32
C ARG A 125 26.54 -14.12 1.77
N ARG A 126 27.61 -14.81 2.16
CA ARG A 126 27.90 -15.20 3.56
C ARG A 126 26.71 -15.87 4.27
N ASN A 127 25.97 -16.73 3.57
CA ASN A 127 24.75 -17.38 4.07
C ASN A 127 23.64 -16.38 4.49
N GLY A 128 23.55 -15.23 3.82
CA GLY A 128 22.61 -14.15 4.13
C GLY A 128 23.32 -12.93 4.69
N ALA A 129 23.35 -11.84 3.93
CA ALA A 129 23.95 -10.58 4.37
C ALA A 129 23.16 -9.35 3.90
N TYR A 130 23.19 -8.30 4.70
CA TYR A 130 22.67 -6.98 4.39
C TYR A 130 23.81 -6.10 3.87
N VAL A 131 23.64 -5.53 2.69
CA VAL A 131 24.62 -4.65 2.03
C VAL A 131 24.05 -3.24 1.94
N CYS A 132 24.86 -2.22 2.22
CA CYS A 132 24.42 -0.82 2.13
C CYS A 132 23.80 -0.49 0.77
N GLY A 133 22.53 -0.06 0.74
CA GLY A 133 21.84 0.29 -0.50
C GLY A 133 22.38 1.56 -1.16
N GLY A 134 22.91 2.49 -0.36
CA GLY A 134 23.60 3.68 -0.86
C GLY A 134 24.84 3.32 -1.68
N TYR A 135 25.68 2.42 -1.15
CA TYR A 135 26.84 1.91 -1.86
C TYR A 135 26.44 1.09 -3.10
N VAL A 136 25.41 0.24 -3.01
CA VAL A 136 24.98 -0.57 -4.17
C VAL A 136 24.47 0.30 -5.33
N LYS A 137 23.82 1.44 -5.03
CA LYS A 137 23.23 2.33 -6.04
C LYS A 137 24.21 3.37 -6.57
N PHE A 138 25.03 3.94 -5.69
CA PHE A 138 25.87 5.11 -5.98
C PHE A 138 27.37 4.85 -5.76
N THR A 139 27.75 3.62 -5.42
CA THR A 139 29.14 3.17 -5.24
C THR A 139 29.84 3.98 -4.13
N SER A 140 31.18 3.97 -4.11
CA SER A 140 32.05 4.65 -3.16
C SER A 140 31.89 6.17 -3.12
N SER A 141 31.24 6.77 -4.12
CA SER A 141 30.98 8.21 -4.15
C SER A 141 30.01 8.66 -3.04
N TYR A 142 29.14 7.75 -2.59
CA TYR A 142 28.10 8.05 -1.60
C TYR A 142 28.35 7.38 -0.24
N CYS A 143 28.86 6.15 -0.24
CA CYS A 143 29.11 5.39 0.99
C CYS A 143 30.18 4.32 0.73
N SER A 144 30.89 3.86 1.77
CA SER A 144 31.73 2.66 1.71
C SER A 144 30.92 1.36 1.64
N SER A 145 31.59 0.27 1.26
CA SER A 145 31.00 -1.07 1.11
C SER A 145 30.69 -1.73 2.46
N HIS A 146 29.68 -1.24 3.18
CA HIS A 146 29.21 -1.86 4.43
C HIS A 146 28.41 -3.12 4.18
N ILE A 147 28.77 -4.17 4.92
CA ILE A 147 28.14 -5.48 4.89
C ILE A 147 27.95 -5.94 6.33
N ILE A 148 26.73 -6.37 6.66
CA ILE A 148 26.35 -6.94 7.94
C ILE A 148 25.78 -8.33 7.69
N GLU A 149 26.31 -9.34 8.34
CA GLU A 149 25.82 -10.72 8.23
C GLU A 149 24.49 -10.88 8.96
N GLU A 150 23.56 -11.64 8.38
CA GLU A 150 22.23 -11.84 8.96
C GLU A 150 22.31 -12.54 10.32
N GLN A 151 23.17 -13.55 10.46
CA GLN A 151 23.34 -14.27 11.72
C GLN A 151 23.89 -13.37 12.83
N ALA A 152 24.88 -12.54 12.52
CA ALA A 152 25.45 -11.59 13.48
C ALA A 152 24.41 -10.56 13.94
N LEU A 153 23.62 -10.04 13.00
CA LEU A 153 22.53 -9.12 13.30
C LEU A 153 21.47 -9.79 14.17
N LEU A 154 21.07 -11.02 13.84
CA LEU A 154 20.08 -11.78 14.60
C LEU A 154 20.54 -12.05 16.04
N GLN A 155 21.80 -12.42 16.25
CA GLN A 155 22.34 -12.64 17.60
C GLN A 155 22.37 -11.35 18.41
N THR A 156 22.79 -10.25 17.81
CA THR A 156 22.80 -8.94 18.47
C THR A 156 21.41 -8.54 18.93
N VAL A 157 20.42 -8.61 18.03
CA VAL A 157 19.01 -8.27 18.35
C VAL A 157 18.44 -9.20 19.42
N LYS A 158 18.76 -10.49 19.41
CA LYS A 158 18.34 -11.43 20.45
C LYS A 158 18.91 -11.08 21.82
N ASN A 159 20.19 -10.72 21.87
CA ASN A 159 20.85 -10.34 23.12
C ASN A 159 20.27 -9.04 23.67
N ASP A 160 20.07 -8.03 22.82
CA ASP A 160 19.46 -6.76 23.19
C ASP A 160 18.04 -6.96 23.72
N LEU A 161 17.25 -7.79 23.05
CA LEU A 161 15.90 -8.14 23.51
C LEU A 161 15.93 -8.86 24.86
N GLY A 162 16.86 -9.79 25.05
CA GLY A 162 17.05 -10.48 26.33
C GLY A 162 17.38 -9.54 27.47
N ALA A 163 18.27 -8.57 27.24
CA ALA A 163 18.61 -7.54 28.21
C ALA A 163 17.39 -6.65 28.54
N LEU A 164 16.66 -6.18 27.52
CA LEU A 164 15.46 -5.36 27.71
C LEU A 164 14.36 -6.08 28.51
N ILE A 165 14.19 -7.38 28.30
CA ILE A 165 13.24 -8.19 29.06
C ILE A 165 13.69 -8.28 30.52
N GLN A 166 14.96 -8.60 30.77
CA GLN A 166 15.49 -8.72 32.13
C GLN A 166 15.41 -7.41 32.92
N ASP A 167 15.61 -6.27 32.27
CA ASP A 167 15.50 -4.96 32.91
C ASP A 167 14.05 -4.61 33.27
N ARG A 168 13.08 -5.01 32.44
CA ARG A 168 11.65 -4.73 32.69
C ARG A 168 11.00 -5.69 33.67
N VAL A 169 11.33 -6.98 33.61
CA VAL A 169 10.81 -8.00 34.53
C VAL A 169 11.19 -7.69 35.98
N LYS A 170 12.34 -7.03 36.21
CA LYS A 170 12.76 -6.61 37.55
C LYS A 170 11.96 -5.43 38.15
N ILE A 171 11.13 -4.74 37.37
CA ILE A 171 10.35 -3.58 37.84
C ILE A 171 9.04 -4.03 38.50
N GLU A 172 8.54 -5.22 38.18
CA GLU A 172 7.27 -5.76 38.70
C GLU A 172 7.45 -6.51 40.05
N ASP A 173 8.68 -6.73 40.50
CA ASP A 173 9.04 -7.39 41.78
C ASP A 173 9.44 -6.41 42.91
N LEU A 174 9.02 -5.14 42.83
CA LEU A 174 9.18 -4.11 43.89
C LEU A 174 7.81 -3.61 44.39
#